data_AF-A0A6P5JD92-F1
#
_entry.id   AF-A0A6P5JD92-F1
#
_cell.length_a   1.000
_cell.length_b   1.000
_cell.length_c   1.000
_cell.angle_alpha   90.00
_cell.angle_beta   90.00
_cell.angle_gamma   90.00
#
_symmetry.space_group_name_H-M   'P 1'
#
loop_
_entity.id
_entity.type
_entity.pdbx_description
1 polymer ?
#
loop_
_entity_poly.entity_id
_entity_poly.type
_entity_poly.pdbx_seq_one_letter_code
_entity_poly.pdbx_strand_id
1 'polypeptide(L)'
;MIQEAKRECYGSWYLPAGRMEPGETILEALRREVKEEAGLECEPLTLLAVEERGPRWIRLAFLARSTGGILKTSEEADKESLQACWYPHASLPTPLRSHDILPLIKLGSHYYQQARHPPTLPQELPCKLICQRLIAAFTSAKNIWVLAGKEGSLHLPITACGLTPSEQNSSIVVSVFRLLQQCLTLSQLTVKTQGVLGLQHLGKNQADGICLNVLVTVAYKNPGVLNKPPEIQGINFCWWQVEEEDVQSHLLKRLQEVSVVPIHS
;
A
#
# COMPACT_ATOMS: atom_id res chain seq x y z
N MET A 1 -15.06 -9.85 13.70
CA MET A 1 -14.48 -11.02 12.99
C MET A 1 -15.63 -11.84 12.45
N ILE A 2 -15.40 -12.61 11.40
CA ILE A 2 -16.39 -13.49 10.77
C ILE A 2 -15.98 -14.95 10.96
N GLN A 3 -16.98 -15.84 11.00
CA GLN A 3 -16.75 -17.27 11.00
C GLN A 3 -16.98 -17.83 9.59
N GLU A 4 -15.97 -18.51 9.06
CA GLU A 4 -15.90 -18.94 7.67
C GLU A 4 -16.90 -20.04 7.32
N ALA A 5 -17.60 -19.87 6.20
CA ALA A 5 -18.51 -20.88 5.63
C ALA A 5 -17.85 -21.73 4.51
N LYS A 6 -16.66 -21.34 4.03
CA LYS A 6 -15.92 -22.04 2.96
C LYS A 6 -15.40 -23.40 3.46
N ARG A 7 -15.53 -24.45 2.65
CA ARG A 7 -15.28 -25.85 3.05
C ARG A 7 -13.87 -26.07 3.59
N GLU A 8 -12.88 -25.43 3.00
CA GLU A 8 -11.45 -25.54 3.32
C GLU A 8 -11.07 -24.95 4.68
N CYS A 9 -11.86 -24.02 5.20
CA CYS A 9 -11.61 -23.34 6.47
C CYS A 9 -12.89 -23.22 7.32
N TYR A 10 -13.84 -24.14 7.12
CA TYR A 10 -15.18 -24.08 7.71
C TYR A 10 -15.12 -23.97 9.24
N GLY A 11 -15.85 -23.02 9.80
CA GLY A 11 -15.94 -22.80 11.25
C GLY A 11 -14.74 -22.09 11.87
N SER A 12 -13.67 -21.83 11.12
CA SER A 12 -12.56 -21.00 11.59
C SER A 12 -12.87 -19.50 11.49
N TRP A 13 -12.12 -18.67 12.22
CA TRP A 13 -12.38 -17.24 12.33
C TRP A 13 -11.36 -16.38 11.57
N TYR A 14 -11.84 -15.30 10.94
CA TYR A 14 -11.01 -14.37 10.19
C TYR A 14 -11.53 -12.92 10.24
N LEU A 15 -10.77 -11.98 9.66
CA LEU A 15 -11.29 -10.63 9.37
C LEU A 15 -12.21 -10.69 8.15
N PRO A 16 -13.20 -9.80 8.01
CA PRO A 16 -13.95 -9.67 6.76
C PRO A 16 -12.99 -9.42 5.60
N ALA A 17 -13.01 -10.28 4.58
CA ALA A 17 -12.05 -10.24 3.50
C ALA A 17 -12.48 -11.08 2.29
N GLY A 18 -12.47 -10.45 1.12
CA GLY A 18 -12.60 -11.16 -0.14
C GLY A 18 -11.90 -10.47 -1.30
N ARG A 19 -12.21 -10.94 -2.49
CA ARG A 19 -11.55 -10.53 -3.73
C ARG A 19 -12.35 -9.41 -4.35
N MET A 20 -11.66 -8.43 -4.93
CA MET A 20 -12.31 -7.46 -5.79
C MET A 20 -12.96 -8.12 -7.01
N GLU A 21 -14.18 -7.70 -7.31
CA GLU A 21 -14.93 -8.05 -8.51
C GLU A 21 -14.64 -7.06 -9.65
N PRO A 22 -14.71 -7.49 -10.92
CA PRO A 22 -14.55 -6.58 -12.04
C PRO A 22 -15.61 -5.48 -12.02
N GLY A 23 -15.19 -4.21 -12.15
CA GLY A 23 -16.12 -3.08 -12.23
C GLY A 23 -16.30 -2.31 -10.93
N GLU A 24 -15.76 -2.78 -9.80
CA GLU A 24 -15.87 -2.09 -8.51
C GLU A 24 -14.57 -1.37 -8.13
N THR A 25 -14.69 -0.28 -7.36
CA THR A 25 -13.54 0.37 -6.73
C THR A 25 -13.08 -0.42 -5.50
N ILE A 26 -11.83 -0.20 -5.04
CA ILE A 26 -11.31 -0.82 -3.80
C ILE A 26 -12.25 -0.57 -2.61
N LEU A 27 -12.85 0.63 -2.54
CA LEU A 27 -13.72 1.00 -1.44
C LEU A 27 -15.15 0.45 -1.60
N GLU A 28 -15.60 0.20 -2.83
CA GLU A 28 -16.84 -0.55 -3.08
C GLU A 28 -16.66 -2.01 -2.64
N ALA A 29 -15.57 -2.66 -3.04
CA ALA A 29 -15.21 -4.02 -2.64
C ALA A 29 -15.18 -4.17 -1.11
N LEU A 30 -14.46 -3.28 -0.42
CA LEU A 30 -14.35 -3.29 1.04
C LEU A 30 -15.73 -3.25 1.72
N ARG A 31 -16.63 -2.38 1.24
CA ARG A 31 -17.96 -2.24 1.84
C ARG A 31 -18.84 -3.45 1.54
N ARG A 32 -18.77 -3.99 0.32
CA ARG A 32 -19.47 -5.20 -0.09
C ARG A 32 -19.08 -6.39 0.79
N GLU A 33 -17.79 -6.68 0.90
CA GLU A 33 -17.27 -7.79 1.71
C GLU A 33 -17.69 -7.67 3.19
N VAL A 34 -17.59 -6.46 3.78
CA VAL A 34 -18.04 -6.25 5.17
C VAL A 34 -19.56 -6.45 5.31
N LYS A 35 -20.35 -6.02 4.32
CA LYS A 35 -21.80 -6.18 4.34
C LYS A 35 -22.22 -7.65 4.18
N GLU A 36 -21.62 -8.37 3.25
CA GLU A 36 -21.92 -9.78 2.96
C GLU A 36 -21.52 -10.70 4.12
N GLU A 37 -20.31 -10.54 4.64
CA GLU A 37 -19.78 -11.45 5.65
C GLU A 37 -20.17 -11.06 7.09
N ALA A 38 -20.45 -9.78 7.37
CA ALA A 38 -20.75 -9.31 8.72
C ALA A 38 -22.08 -8.56 8.90
N GLY A 39 -22.83 -8.30 7.83
CA GLY A 39 -24.13 -7.58 7.86
C GLY A 39 -24.02 -6.06 8.11
N LEU A 40 -22.81 -5.56 8.33
CA LEU A 40 -22.55 -4.18 8.71
C LEU A 40 -22.32 -3.27 7.51
N GLU A 41 -22.73 -2.01 7.65
CA GLU A 41 -22.25 -0.92 6.80
C GLU A 41 -21.02 -0.28 7.44
N CYS A 42 -20.08 0.17 6.62
CA CYS A 42 -18.84 0.74 7.13
C CYS A 42 -18.28 1.89 6.27
N GLU A 43 -17.47 2.71 6.93
CA GLU A 43 -16.65 3.73 6.32
C GLU A 43 -15.17 3.41 6.49
N PRO A 44 -14.37 3.39 5.41
CA PRO A 44 -12.94 3.21 5.50
C PRO A 44 -12.29 4.48 6.11
N LEU A 45 -11.41 4.28 7.09
CA LEU A 45 -10.69 5.37 7.75
C LEU A 45 -9.29 5.57 7.16
N THR A 46 -8.57 4.48 6.88
CA THR A 46 -7.23 4.53 6.28
C THR A 46 -6.83 3.16 5.76
N LEU A 47 -5.94 3.13 4.77
CA LEU A 47 -5.16 1.95 4.39
C LEU A 47 -4.08 1.71 5.45
N LEU A 48 -4.07 0.53 6.07
CA LEU A 48 -3.11 0.12 7.10
C LEU A 48 -1.88 -0.56 6.53
N ALA A 49 -2.01 -1.33 5.44
CA ALA A 49 -0.90 -2.04 4.81
C ALA A 49 -1.22 -2.41 3.36
N VAL A 50 -0.17 -2.45 2.55
CA VAL A 50 -0.16 -3.14 1.26
C VAL A 50 0.67 -4.41 1.44
N GLU A 51 0.11 -5.56 1.10
CA GLU A 51 0.82 -6.83 1.18
C GLU A 51 0.86 -7.51 -0.17
N GLU A 52 2.04 -7.93 -0.61
CA GLU A 52 2.21 -8.83 -1.73
C GLU A 52 2.38 -10.26 -1.18
N ARG A 53 1.50 -11.19 -1.56
CA ARG A 53 1.60 -12.59 -1.10
C ARG A 53 1.77 -13.53 -2.26
N GLY A 54 3.04 -13.83 -2.53
CA GLY A 54 3.43 -14.56 -3.71
C GLY A 54 3.26 -13.74 -4.99
N PRO A 55 3.55 -14.34 -6.14
CA PRO A 55 3.47 -13.64 -7.41
C PRO A 55 2.01 -13.30 -7.73
N ARG A 56 1.74 -12.03 -8.05
CA ARG A 56 0.46 -11.53 -8.58
C ARG A 56 -0.71 -11.45 -7.59
N TRP A 57 -0.45 -11.39 -6.29
CA TRP A 57 -1.51 -11.18 -5.30
C TRP A 57 -1.17 -10.01 -4.38
N ILE A 58 -1.96 -8.94 -4.48
CA ILE A 58 -1.85 -7.76 -3.64
C ILE A 58 -3.09 -7.71 -2.74
N ARG A 59 -2.87 -7.67 -1.43
CA ARG A 59 -3.91 -7.42 -0.43
C ARG A 59 -3.76 -6.01 0.14
N LEU A 60 -4.88 -5.31 0.20
CA LEU A 60 -4.99 -3.99 0.80
C LEU A 60 -5.77 -4.13 2.10
N ALA A 61 -5.12 -3.89 3.23
CA ALA A 61 -5.75 -3.99 4.55
C ALA A 61 -6.19 -2.61 5.02
N PHE A 62 -7.44 -2.44 5.40
CA PHE A 62 -8.00 -1.16 5.82
C PHE A 62 -8.46 -1.18 7.28
N LEU A 63 -8.32 -0.03 7.93
CA LEU A 63 -9.09 0.27 9.13
C LEU A 63 -10.43 0.87 8.69
N ALA A 64 -11.54 0.33 9.18
CA ALA A 64 -12.87 0.84 8.90
C ALA A 64 -13.68 1.00 10.20
N ARG A 65 -14.66 1.88 10.16
CA ARG A 65 -15.63 2.13 11.23
C ARG A 65 -17.00 1.65 10.79
N SER A 66 -17.70 0.91 11.63
CA SER A 66 -19.10 0.56 11.40
C SER A 66 -19.98 1.80 11.48
N THR A 67 -20.86 2.00 10.51
CA THR A 67 -21.76 3.16 10.43
C THR A 67 -23.24 2.79 10.42
N GLY A 68 -23.55 1.50 10.31
CA GLY A 68 -24.93 1.01 10.26
C GLY A 68 -24.97 -0.49 10.02
N GLY A 69 -26.14 -0.98 9.58
CA GLY A 69 -26.41 -2.40 9.40
C GLY A 69 -26.69 -3.14 10.71
N ILE A 70 -26.86 -4.46 10.60
CA ILE A 70 -27.13 -5.36 11.72
C ILE A 70 -26.03 -6.42 11.70
N LEU A 71 -25.42 -6.68 12.85
CA LEU A 71 -24.36 -7.69 12.94
C LEU A 71 -24.95 -9.06 12.62
N LYS A 72 -24.41 -9.71 11.59
CA LYS A 72 -24.88 -11.02 11.09
C LYS A 72 -24.75 -12.09 12.17
N THR A 73 -25.87 -12.71 12.53
CA THR A 73 -25.95 -13.78 13.52
C THR A 73 -25.87 -15.17 12.88
N SER A 74 -25.79 -16.22 13.70
CA SER A 74 -25.82 -17.61 13.20
C SER A 74 -27.14 -18.02 12.54
N GLU A 75 -28.23 -17.29 12.79
CA GLU A 75 -29.53 -17.52 12.13
C GLU A 75 -29.51 -17.09 10.66
N GLU A 76 -28.59 -16.20 10.31
CA GLU A 76 -28.38 -15.65 8.96
C GLU A 76 -27.21 -16.34 8.23
N ALA A 77 -26.78 -17.51 8.71
CA ALA A 77 -25.68 -18.25 8.13
C ALA A 77 -25.93 -18.59 6.65
N ASP A 78 -24.96 -18.29 5.80
CA ASP A 78 -25.02 -18.56 4.36
C ASP A 78 -23.63 -18.94 3.81
N LYS A 79 -23.49 -18.89 2.49
CA LYS A 79 -22.23 -19.21 1.79
C LYS A 79 -21.10 -18.18 2.03
N GLU A 80 -21.43 -16.95 2.43
CA GLU A 80 -20.43 -15.89 2.65
C GLU A 80 -19.83 -16.05 4.03
N SER A 81 -20.66 -16.27 5.05
CA SER A 81 -20.19 -16.50 6.42
C SER A 81 -21.26 -17.15 7.29
N LEU A 82 -20.83 -17.84 8.35
CA LEU A 82 -21.72 -18.45 9.32
C LEU A 82 -22.27 -17.44 10.32
N GLN A 83 -21.47 -16.45 10.71
CA GLN A 83 -21.82 -15.37 11.65
C GLN A 83 -20.69 -14.34 11.75
N ALA A 84 -20.95 -13.23 12.41
CA ALA A 84 -19.96 -12.23 12.80
C ALA A 84 -20.05 -11.88 14.28
N CYS A 85 -18.89 -11.73 14.93
CA CYS A 85 -18.77 -11.42 16.35
C CYS A 85 -17.66 -10.41 16.64
N TRP A 86 -17.89 -9.58 17.66
CA TRP A 86 -16.87 -8.72 18.26
C TRP A 86 -16.10 -9.49 19.32
N TYR A 87 -14.78 -9.49 19.22
CA TYR A 87 -13.90 -10.13 20.19
C TYR A 87 -12.90 -9.12 20.78
N PRO A 88 -12.60 -9.19 22.08
CA PRO A 88 -11.52 -8.42 22.67
C PRO A 88 -10.18 -8.76 22.00
N HIS A 89 -9.31 -7.75 21.81
CA HIS A 89 -7.98 -7.98 21.23
C HIS A 89 -7.15 -9.03 21.99
N ALA A 90 -7.30 -9.09 23.32
CA ALA A 90 -6.60 -10.03 24.19
C ALA A 90 -7.22 -11.45 24.19
N SER A 91 -8.40 -11.64 23.57
CA SER A 91 -9.14 -12.91 23.59
C SER A 91 -9.84 -13.12 22.25
N LEU A 92 -9.01 -13.35 21.23
CA LEU A 92 -9.49 -13.70 19.89
C LEU A 92 -10.07 -15.12 19.87
N PRO A 93 -11.04 -15.41 18.98
CA PRO A 93 -11.66 -16.71 18.88
C PRO A 93 -10.69 -17.75 18.32
N THR A 94 -11.00 -19.03 18.56
CA THR A 94 -10.25 -20.17 18.01
C THR A 94 -11.21 -21.19 17.36
N PRO A 95 -10.77 -21.90 16.31
CA PRO A 95 -9.51 -21.73 15.59
C PRO A 95 -9.52 -20.49 14.67
N LEU A 96 -8.37 -19.83 14.49
CA LEU A 96 -8.20 -18.81 13.45
C LEU A 96 -7.95 -19.48 12.09
N ARG A 97 -8.53 -18.94 11.01
CA ARG A 97 -8.25 -19.40 9.63
C ARG A 97 -6.75 -19.30 9.31
N SER A 98 -6.15 -18.19 9.72
CA SER A 98 -4.72 -17.92 9.56
C SER A 98 -4.28 -16.86 10.59
N HIS A 99 -3.02 -16.92 11.00
CA HIS A 99 -2.42 -16.00 11.98
C HIS A 99 -1.88 -14.71 11.34
N ASP A 100 -1.96 -14.58 10.02
CA ASP A 100 -1.52 -13.40 9.27
C ASP A 100 -2.36 -12.13 9.54
N ILE A 101 -3.53 -12.27 10.15
CA ILE A 101 -4.35 -11.12 10.61
C ILE A 101 -3.84 -10.50 11.91
N LEU A 102 -3.01 -11.20 12.70
CA LEU A 102 -2.56 -10.68 14.00
C LEU A 102 -1.72 -9.40 13.85
N PRO A 103 -0.74 -9.32 12.91
CA PRO A 103 -0.07 -8.06 12.61
C PRO A 103 -1.02 -6.95 12.14
N LEU A 104 -2.03 -7.27 11.32
CA LEU A 104 -3.01 -6.29 10.82
C LEU A 104 -3.89 -5.72 11.94
N ILE A 105 -4.36 -6.57 12.85
CA ILE A 105 -5.11 -6.14 14.04
C ILE A 105 -4.24 -5.24 14.92
N LYS A 106 -2.95 -5.58 15.06
CA LYS A 106 -1.99 -4.76 15.83
C LYS A 106 -1.74 -3.41 15.16
N LEU A 107 -1.63 -3.36 13.84
CA LEU A 107 -1.54 -2.11 13.07
C LEU A 107 -2.79 -1.25 13.26
N GLY A 108 -3.99 -1.83 13.13
CA GLY A 108 -5.26 -1.11 13.33
C GLY A 108 -5.40 -0.56 14.74
N SER A 109 -5.11 -1.37 15.76
CA SER A 109 -5.12 -0.95 17.17
C SER A 109 -4.14 0.20 17.42
N HIS A 110 -2.91 0.08 16.91
CA HIS A 110 -1.90 1.12 17.09
C HIS A 110 -2.28 2.41 16.35
N TYR A 111 -2.78 2.33 15.12
CA TYR A 111 -3.22 3.51 14.38
C TYR A 111 -4.36 4.24 15.10
N TYR A 112 -5.31 3.50 15.67
CA TYR A 112 -6.43 4.08 16.42
C TYR A 112 -5.96 4.81 17.68
N GLN A 113 -4.95 4.29 18.38
CA GLN A 113 -4.35 4.93 19.56
C GLN A 113 -3.44 6.12 19.19
N GLN A 114 -2.63 5.94 18.15
CA GLN A 114 -1.64 6.89 17.69
C GLN A 114 -1.39 6.69 16.19
N ALA A 115 -2.01 7.54 15.37
CA ALA A 115 -1.82 7.50 13.92
C ALA A 115 -0.34 7.74 13.57
N ARG A 116 0.28 6.77 12.90
CA ARG A 116 1.68 6.88 12.41
C ARG A 116 1.79 7.55 11.04
N HIS A 117 0.70 7.56 10.29
CA HIS A 117 0.60 8.28 9.03
C HIS A 117 -0.78 8.95 8.92
N PRO A 118 -0.89 10.04 8.14
CA PRO A 118 -2.17 10.61 7.76
C PRO A 118 -3.11 9.58 7.13
N PRO A 119 -4.44 9.79 7.22
CA PRO A 119 -5.42 8.98 6.52
C PRO A 119 -5.08 8.85 5.03
N THR A 120 -4.95 7.61 4.56
CA THR A 120 -4.59 7.30 3.18
C THR A 120 -5.69 6.43 2.60
N LEU A 121 -6.52 7.01 1.73
CA LEU A 121 -7.56 6.28 1.00
C LEU A 121 -7.27 6.30 -0.51
N PRO A 122 -7.73 5.28 -1.27
CA PRO A 122 -7.60 5.26 -2.72
C PRO A 122 -8.26 6.47 -3.36
N GLN A 123 -7.60 7.05 -4.35
CA GLN A 123 -8.19 8.02 -5.27
C GLN A 123 -8.84 7.27 -6.44
N GLU A 124 -10.09 7.58 -6.75
CA GLU A 124 -10.85 6.97 -7.85
C GLU A 124 -10.43 7.53 -9.21
N LEU A 125 -9.23 7.14 -9.66
CA LEU A 125 -8.65 7.56 -10.93
C LEU A 125 -8.28 6.33 -11.78
N PRO A 126 -8.52 6.36 -13.10
CA PRO A 126 -8.25 5.22 -13.96
C PRO A 126 -6.75 4.91 -13.98
N CYS A 127 -6.42 3.62 -13.90
CA CYS A 127 -5.09 3.10 -14.12
C CYS A 127 -5.19 1.81 -14.92
N LYS A 128 -4.42 1.65 -15.99
CA LYS A 128 -4.48 0.45 -16.86
C LYS A 128 -3.51 -0.66 -16.44
N LEU A 129 -2.51 -0.31 -15.65
CA LEU A 129 -1.41 -1.20 -15.28
C LEU A 129 -1.29 -1.25 -13.76
N ILE A 130 -0.64 -2.29 -13.25
CA ILE A 130 -0.07 -2.25 -11.92
C ILE A 130 1.24 -1.49 -12.03
N CYS A 131 1.37 -0.33 -11.38
CA CYS A 131 2.57 0.48 -11.46
C CYS A 131 2.88 1.21 -10.15
N GLN A 132 4.10 1.70 -10.04
CA GLN A 132 4.55 2.53 -8.93
C GLN A 132 5.05 3.86 -9.46
N ARG A 133 4.51 4.95 -8.91
CA ARG A 133 5.01 6.31 -9.11
C ARG A 133 5.95 6.63 -7.96
N LEU A 134 7.21 6.87 -8.29
CA LEU A 134 8.28 6.96 -7.29
C LEU A 134 8.50 8.39 -6.85
N ILE A 135 8.47 8.59 -5.54
CA ILE A 135 9.07 9.74 -4.88
C ILE A 135 10.42 9.25 -4.36
N ALA A 136 11.40 9.13 -5.26
CA ALA A 136 12.76 8.73 -4.89
C ALA A 136 13.53 9.95 -4.40
N ALA A 137 13.71 10.04 -3.08
CA ALA A 137 14.26 11.19 -2.40
C ALA A 137 15.72 10.96 -1.97
N PHE A 138 16.56 11.98 -2.18
CA PHE A 138 17.88 12.12 -1.59
C PHE A 138 17.86 13.34 -0.67
N THR A 139 18.40 13.21 0.54
CA THR A 139 18.41 14.29 1.54
C THR A 139 19.85 14.63 1.93
N SER A 140 20.16 15.92 1.97
CA SER A 140 21.35 16.46 2.64
C SER A 140 20.95 17.17 3.93
N ALA A 141 21.91 17.80 4.62
CA ALA A 141 21.64 18.58 5.82
C ALA A 141 20.68 19.77 5.59
N LYS A 142 20.58 20.31 4.37
CA LYS A 142 19.81 21.53 4.09
C LYS A 142 18.75 21.39 3.00
N ASN A 143 18.86 20.37 2.15
CA ASN A 143 18.08 20.28 0.92
C ASN A 143 17.57 18.85 0.71
N ILE A 144 16.44 18.74 0.03
CA ILE A 144 15.87 17.50 -0.47
C ILE A 144 15.82 17.57 -1.99
N TRP A 145 16.20 16.47 -2.63
CA TRP A 145 16.00 16.29 -4.07
C TRP A 145 15.11 15.09 -4.29
N VAL A 146 14.26 15.17 -5.31
CA VAL A 146 13.45 14.06 -5.82
C VAL A 146 13.89 13.73 -7.23
N LEU A 147 13.96 12.44 -7.55
CA LEU A 147 14.21 12.00 -8.91
C LEU A 147 13.00 12.37 -9.78
N ALA A 148 13.27 12.97 -10.94
CA ALA A 148 12.26 13.34 -11.92
C ALA A 148 12.59 12.74 -13.29
N GLY A 149 11.58 12.26 -14.00
CA GLY A 149 11.64 11.93 -15.41
C GLY A 149 11.49 13.19 -16.27
N LYS A 150 12.17 13.21 -17.42
CA LYS A 150 12.23 14.35 -18.35
C LYS A 150 11.48 14.13 -19.67
N GLU A 151 10.93 12.94 -19.88
CA GLU A 151 10.18 12.64 -21.10
C GLU A 151 8.88 13.47 -21.14
N GLY A 152 8.70 14.27 -22.20
CA GLY A 152 7.61 15.22 -22.31
C GLY A 152 7.80 16.41 -21.35
N SER A 153 7.15 16.34 -20.19
CA SER A 153 7.29 17.33 -19.10
C SER A 153 7.92 16.68 -17.87
N LEU A 154 8.47 17.48 -16.97
CA LEU A 154 8.96 16.97 -15.69
C LEU A 154 7.85 16.25 -14.93
N HIS A 155 8.12 15.02 -14.51
CA HIS A 155 7.17 14.19 -13.79
C HIS A 155 7.88 13.24 -12.82
N LEU A 156 7.16 12.72 -11.84
CA LEU A 156 7.66 11.66 -10.98
C LEU A 156 7.84 10.37 -11.80
N PRO A 157 8.98 9.66 -11.70
CA PRO A 157 9.22 8.42 -12.42
C PRO A 157 8.13 7.39 -12.16
N ILE A 158 7.69 6.69 -13.21
CA ILE A 158 6.69 5.62 -13.11
C ILE A 158 7.30 4.31 -13.63
N THR A 159 7.15 3.23 -12.87
CA THR A 159 7.58 1.88 -13.25
C THR A 159 6.38 0.94 -13.24
N ALA A 160 6.17 0.22 -14.34
CA ALA A 160 5.14 -0.81 -14.42
C ALA A 160 5.64 -2.12 -13.80
N CYS A 161 4.72 -2.90 -13.23
CA CYS A 161 4.99 -4.20 -12.63
C CYS A 161 4.44 -5.30 -13.53
N GLY A 162 5.20 -6.39 -13.71
CA GLY A 162 4.70 -7.60 -14.35
C GLY A 162 4.47 -7.52 -15.87
N LEU A 163 5.18 -6.64 -16.59
CA LEU A 163 5.03 -6.53 -18.06
C LEU A 163 5.62 -7.72 -18.81
N THR A 164 6.62 -8.39 -18.23
CA THR A 164 7.24 -9.58 -18.81
C THR A 164 7.07 -10.80 -17.90
N PRO A 165 7.20 -12.04 -18.41
CA PRO A 165 7.06 -13.24 -17.59
C PRO A 165 8.02 -13.31 -16.40
N SER A 166 9.25 -12.79 -16.52
CA SER A 166 10.20 -12.73 -15.41
C SER A 166 9.77 -11.73 -14.34
N GLU A 167 9.15 -10.63 -14.75
CA GLU A 167 8.62 -9.61 -13.84
C GLU A 167 7.36 -10.06 -13.11
N GLN A 168 6.53 -10.89 -13.74
CA GLN A 168 5.31 -11.42 -13.12
C GLN A 168 5.57 -12.33 -11.92
N ASN A 169 6.80 -12.81 -11.79
CA ASN A 169 7.25 -13.63 -10.66
C ASN A 169 8.13 -12.85 -9.67
N SER A 170 8.35 -11.56 -9.93
CA SER A 170 9.13 -10.67 -9.06
C SER A 170 8.22 -9.83 -8.19
N SER A 171 8.68 -9.53 -6.99
CA SER A 171 8.03 -8.57 -6.10
C SER A 171 7.83 -7.21 -6.77
N ILE A 172 6.73 -6.52 -6.47
CA ILE A 172 6.51 -5.14 -6.92
C ILE A 172 7.67 -4.23 -6.49
N VAL A 173 8.29 -4.47 -5.33
CA VAL A 173 9.41 -3.64 -4.86
C VAL A 173 10.64 -3.78 -5.76
N VAL A 174 10.80 -4.88 -6.49
CA VAL A 174 11.89 -5.08 -7.45
C VAL A 174 11.82 -4.10 -8.63
N SER A 175 10.62 -3.68 -9.04
CA SER A 175 10.48 -2.72 -10.15
C SER A 175 11.00 -1.32 -9.80
N VAL A 176 11.04 -0.97 -8.51
CA VAL A 176 11.72 0.24 -8.00
C VAL A 176 13.21 0.17 -8.30
N PHE A 177 13.86 -0.93 -7.89
CA PHE A 177 15.29 -1.13 -8.13
C PHE A 177 15.62 -1.14 -9.62
N ARG A 178 14.79 -1.80 -10.43
CA ARG A 178 14.98 -1.84 -11.89
C ARG A 178 14.94 -0.45 -12.51
N LEU A 179 13.98 0.40 -12.12
CA LEU A 179 13.94 1.77 -12.62
C LEU A 179 15.19 2.55 -12.19
N LEU A 180 15.56 2.49 -10.91
CA LEU A 180 16.71 3.23 -10.41
C LEU A 180 18.03 2.76 -11.04
N GLN A 181 18.17 1.48 -11.40
CA GLN A 181 19.34 0.97 -12.13
C GLN A 181 19.50 1.57 -13.54
N GLN A 182 18.43 2.10 -14.14
CA GLN A 182 18.50 2.74 -15.45
C GLN A 182 19.18 4.12 -15.39
N CYS A 183 19.21 4.75 -14.20
CA CYS A 183 19.66 6.12 -14.05
C CYS A 183 20.69 6.33 -12.93
N LEU A 184 21.00 5.32 -12.11
CA LEU A 184 21.92 5.43 -10.97
C LEU A 184 22.88 4.23 -10.86
N THR A 185 24.11 4.51 -10.43
CA THR A 185 25.10 3.49 -10.08
C THR A 185 24.82 2.90 -8.68
N LEU A 186 23.94 1.88 -8.61
CA LEU A 186 23.48 1.34 -7.32
C LEU A 186 24.57 0.69 -6.45
N SER A 187 25.74 0.34 -7.00
CA SER A 187 26.83 -0.28 -6.22
C SER A 187 27.32 0.60 -5.07
N GLN A 188 27.21 1.93 -5.22
CA GLN A 188 27.64 2.93 -4.23
C GLN A 188 26.49 3.42 -3.32
N LEU A 189 25.27 2.97 -3.57
CA LEU A 189 24.05 3.52 -2.97
C LEU A 189 23.32 2.49 -2.12
N THR A 190 22.67 2.98 -1.07
CA THR A 190 21.63 2.28 -0.33
C THR A 190 20.30 2.84 -0.81
N VAL A 191 19.43 1.96 -1.31
CA VAL A 191 18.06 2.27 -1.71
C VAL A 191 17.12 1.56 -0.76
N LYS A 192 16.20 2.32 -0.15
CA LYS A 192 15.20 1.78 0.76
C LYS A 192 13.81 2.25 0.36
N THR A 193 12.93 1.32 0.02
CA THR A 193 11.50 1.59 -0.08
C THR A 193 10.93 1.82 1.31
N GLN A 194 10.42 3.02 1.56
CA GLN A 194 9.86 3.38 2.87
C GLN A 194 8.42 2.90 2.99
N GLY A 195 7.61 3.09 1.94
CA GLY A 195 6.20 2.68 1.92
C GLY A 195 5.37 3.49 0.92
N VAL A 196 4.05 3.40 1.06
CA VAL A 196 3.06 4.06 0.20
C VAL A 196 2.58 5.36 0.83
N LEU A 197 2.58 6.44 0.04
CA LEU A 197 2.02 7.75 0.39
C LEU A 197 0.56 7.89 -0.06
N GLY A 198 0.14 7.10 -1.04
CA GLY A 198 -1.20 7.09 -1.60
C GLY A 198 -1.33 6.09 -2.73
N LEU A 199 -2.56 5.79 -3.13
CA LEU A 199 -2.84 4.89 -4.24
C LEU A 199 -4.00 5.42 -5.07
N GLN A 200 -4.03 5.04 -6.34
CA GLN A 200 -5.17 5.28 -7.23
C GLN A 200 -5.62 3.97 -7.88
N HIS A 201 -6.93 3.83 -8.04
CA HIS A 201 -7.58 2.73 -8.72
C HIS A 201 -9.03 3.13 -9.01
N LEU A 202 -9.59 2.65 -10.12
CA LEU A 202 -10.99 2.88 -10.47
C LEU A 202 -11.78 1.58 -10.67
N GLY A 203 -11.21 0.57 -11.32
CA GLY A 203 -11.89 -0.71 -11.58
C GLY A 203 -12.95 -0.65 -12.69
N LYS A 204 -13.25 0.55 -13.22
CA LYS A 204 -14.25 0.82 -14.26
C LYS A 204 -13.58 1.19 -15.59
N ASN A 205 -14.32 1.16 -16.70
CA ASN A 205 -13.85 1.57 -18.03
C ASN A 205 -12.56 0.85 -18.51
N GLN A 206 -12.46 -0.46 -18.25
CA GLN A 206 -11.26 -1.27 -18.58
C GLN A 206 -9.97 -0.78 -17.90
N ALA A 207 -10.08 -0.04 -16.80
CA ALA A 207 -8.95 0.48 -16.01
C ALA A 207 -8.91 -0.21 -14.63
N ASP A 208 -8.54 -1.49 -14.64
CA ASP A 208 -8.45 -2.35 -13.44
C ASP A 208 -7.01 -2.42 -12.85
N GLY A 209 -6.15 -1.50 -13.27
CA GLY A 209 -4.82 -1.34 -12.69
C GLY A 209 -4.84 -0.62 -11.34
N ILE A 210 -3.65 -0.50 -10.76
CA ILE A 210 -3.41 0.26 -9.52
C ILE A 210 -2.08 1.00 -9.66
N CYS A 211 -2.07 2.27 -9.28
CA CYS A 211 -0.81 3.02 -9.17
C CYS A 211 -0.56 3.36 -7.69
N LEU A 212 0.57 2.87 -7.17
CA LEU A 212 1.03 3.18 -5.81
C LEU A 212 2.01 4.35 -5.88
N ASN A 213 1.78 5.40 -5.09
CA ASN A 213 2.75 6.47 -4.89
C ASN A 213 3.73 6.01 -3.79
N VAL A 214 4.95 5.64 -4.19
CA VAL A 214 5.92 4.98 -3.30
C VAL A 214 7.05 5.93 -2.94
N LEU A 215 7.25 6.11 -1.64
CA LEU A 215 8.39 6.86 -1.10
C LEU A 215 9.62 5.96 -1.02
N VAL A 216 10.70 6.40 -1.63
CA VAL A 216 11.96 5.67 -1.68
C VAL A 216 13.08 6.60 -1.21
N THR A 217 13.95 6.12 -0.34
CA THR A 217 15.15 6.86 0.05
C THR A 217 16.34 6.34 -0.74
N VAL A 218 17.11 7.27 -1.30
CA VAL A 218 18.41 7.01 -1.92
C VAL A 218 19.47 7.70 -1.08
N ALA A 219 20.48 6.95 -0.64
CA ALA A 219 21.60 7.46 0.16
C ALA A 219 22.91 6.82 -0.28
N TYR A 220 24.04 7.48 -0.06
CA TYR A 220 25.35 6.86 -0.26
C TYR A 220 25.64 5.83 0.84
N LYS A 221 26.25 4.69 0.48
CA LYS A 221 26.70 3.69 1.46
C LYS A 221 27.75 4.27 2.42
N ASN A 222 28.64 5.10 1.90
CA ASN A 222 29.67 5.81 2.65
C ASN A 222 29.38 7.31 2.54
N PRO A 223 28.58 7.88 3.44
CA PRO A 223 27.96 9.20 3.24
C PRO A 223 28.93 10.38 3.14
N GLY A 224 30.18 10.27 3.61
CA GLY A 224 31.17 11.35 3.55
C GLY A 224 30.58 12.72 3.94
N VAL A 225 31.06 13.79 3.32
CA VAL A 225 30.42 15.12 3.35
C VAL A 225 29.79 15.39 1.97
N LEU A 226 28.96 14.46 1.49
CA LEU A 226 28.31 14.62 0.19
C LEU A 226 27.00 15.39 0.36
N ASN A 227 27.02 16.67 -0.02
CA ASN A 227 25.85 17.56 0.00
C ASN A 227 25.08 17.58 -1.32
N LYS A 228 25.38 16.66 -2.25
CA LYS A 228 24.76 16.58 -3.57
C LYS A 228 24.25 15.18 -3.82
N PRO A 229 23.14 15.04 -4.57
CA PRO A 229 22.62 13.74 -4.94
C PRO A 229 23.57 13.02 -5.92
N PRO A 230 23.47 11.68 -6.05
CA PRO A 230 24.30 10.90 -6.96
C PRO A 230 24.11 11.30 -8.42
N GLU A 231 25.18 11.18 -9.20
CA GLU A 231 25.14 11.50 -10.63
C GLU A 231 24.12 10.61 -11.35
N ILE A 232 23.34 11.24 -12.24
CA ILE A 232 22.36 10.57 -13.08
C ILE A 232 23.06 10.05 -14.33
N GLN A 233 22.82 8.80 -14.66
CA GLN A 233 23.21 8.19 -15.92
C GLN A 233 22.16 8.50 -17.00
N GLY A 234 22.62 8.88 -18.19
CA GLY A 234 21.77 9.19 -19.33
C GLY A 234 21.08 10.56 -19.24
N ILE A 235 20.08 10.79 -20.10
CA ILE A 235 19.43 12.10 -20.29
C ILE A 235 17.95 12.15 -19.84
N ASN A 236 17.37 10.98 -19.54
CA ASN A 236 15.93 10.81 -19.31
C ASN A 236 15.49 11.21 -17.90
N PHE A 237 16.43 11.35 -16.97
CA PHE A 237 16.16 11.68 -15.57
C PHE A 237 17.00 12.88 -15.12
N CYS A 238 16.56 13.52 -14.05
CA CYS A 238 17.34 14.50 -13.31
C CYS A 238 16.95 14.51 -11.84
N TRP A 239 17.82 15.07 -11.00
CA TRP A 239 17.44 15.45 -9.64
C TRP A 239 16.75 16.81 -9.67
N TRP A 240 15.52 16.85 -9.20
CA TRP A 240 14.80 18.09 -8.95
C TRP A 240 14.97 18.47 -7.50
N GLN A 241 15.56 19.65 -7.24
CA GLN A 241 15.62 20.18 -5.88
C GLN A 241 14.23 20.68 -5.52
N VAL A 242 13.68 20.19 -4.41
CA VAL A 242 12.40 20.71 -3.90
C VAL A 242 12.68 22.09 -3.32
N GLU A 243 12.05 23.14 -3.83
CA GLU A 243 12.29 24.53 -3.38
C GLU A 243 11.18 25.01 -2.45
N GLU A 244 10.00 24.41 -2.57
CA GLU A 244 8.81 24.74 -1.79
C GLU A 244 8.96 24.25 -0.35
N GLU A 245 9.03 25.21 0.61
CA GLU A 245 9.30 24.93 2.03
C GLU A 245 8.25 23.99 2.66
N ASP A 246 6.99 24.11 2.25
CA ASP A 246 5.91 23.25 2.71
C ASP A 246 6.11 21.82 2.23
N VAL A 247 6.43 21.61 0.95
CA VAL A 247 6.71 20.29 0.38
C VAL A 247 7.95 19.67 1.01
N GLN A 248 9.02 20.45 1.20
CA GLN A 248 10.22 19.99 1.90
C GLN A 248 9.88 19.52 3.33
N SER A 249 9.17 20.34 4.09
CA SER A 249 8.79 20.04 5.48
C SER A 249 7.95 18.77 5.57
N HIS A 250 6.98 18.60 4.66
CA HIS A 250 6.17 17.40 4.59
C HIS A 250 7.02 16.16 4.24
N LEU A 251 7.87 16.23 3.22
CA LEU A 251 8.73 15.10 2.84
C LEU A 251 9.72 14.72 3.93
N LEU A 252 10.35 15.68 4.61
CA LEU A 252 11.24 15.40 5.75
C LEU A 252 10.49 14.67 6.85
N LYS A 253 9.31 15.14 7.22
CA LYS A 253 8.47 14.49 8.23
C LYS A 253 8.17 13.04 7.84
N ARG A 254 7.75 12.81 6.59
CA ARG A 254 7.46 11.47 6.05
C ARG A 254 8.67 10.54 6.11
N LEU A 255 9.87 11.05 5.80
CA LEU A 255 11.11 10.30 5.80
C LEU A 255 11.65 10.00 7.20
N GLN A 256 11.62 10.99 8.11
CA GLN A 256 12.18 10.87 9.47
C GLN A 256 11.30 10.01 10.38
N GLU A 257 9.98 10.20 10.34
CA GLU A 257 9.03 9.46 11.17
C GLU A 257 8.60 8.14 10.52
N VAL A 258 9.02 7.87 9.28
CA VAL A 258 8.53 6.75 8.45
C VAL A 258 7.00 6.77 8.41
N SER A 259 6.45 7.97 8.18
CA SER A 259 5.01 8.25 8.23
C SER A 259 4.33 7.87 6.91
N VAL A 260 4.37 6.58 6.60
CA VAL A 260 3.89 5.97 5.34
C VAL A 260 3.11 4.69 5.62
N VAL A 261 2.27 4.28 4.67
CA VAL A 261 1.63 2.96 4.72
C VAL A 261 2.69 1.89 4.40
N PRO A 262 2.91 0.88 5.24
CA PRO A 262 3.91 -0.15 4.98
C PRO A 262 3.56 -1.02 3.76
N ILE A 263 4.60 -1.45 3.04
CA ILE A 263 4.54 -2.49 2.02
C ILE A 263 5.21 -3.75 2.60
N HIS A 264 4.48 -4.86 2.63
CA HIS A 264 5.01 -6.17 3.01
C HIS A 264 5.08 -7.03 1.75
N SER A 265 6.29 -7.28 1.26
CA SER A 265 6.54 -8.07 0.06
C SER A 265 7.58 -9.15 0.33
#